data_AF-K9FE14-F1
#
_entry.id   AF-K9FE14-F1
#
_cell.length_a   1.000
_cell.length_b   1.000
_cell.length_c   1.000
_cell.angle_alpha   90.00
_cell.angle_beta   90.00
_cell.angle_gamma   90.00
#
_symmetry.space_group_name_H-M   'P 1'
#
loop_
_entity.id
_entity.type
_entity.pdbx_description
1 polymer ?
#
loop_
_entity_poly.entity_id
_entity_poly.type
_entity_poly.pdbx_seq_one_letter_code
_entity_poly.pdbx_strand_id
1 'polypeptide(L)'
;MVDAACRIAGKDEIYIFAGRHYGRVRFSKGGPEHSLAAGPTLLSKGWNTLPKMGFGTVDTVVPVPGHDDQLYVFFGGRYAKIKLENYDDSFVNDGARPIASGWKSLVQAGFDTVDAAMLTPGTKNEMYFFRGLHYVRLDNSTDKIVNKVAPIAEGWPSPVQAGFDCVDAIVPNLSGQDLYYVFNGDQFAVIKVDSSRRDTLVSPPKTISSSWQALEKWV
;
A
#
# COMPACT_ATOMS: atom_id res chain seq x y z
N MET A 1 -11.79 -7.65 -2.94
CA MET A 1 -11.07 -6.37 -2.98
C MET A 1 -9.61 -6.58 -2.60
N VAL A 2 -8.72 -5.69 -3.03
CA VAL A 2 -7.33 -5.67 -2.58
C VAL A 2 -7.24 -4.77 -1.35
N ASP A 3 -6.92 -5.34 -0.19
CA ASP A 3 -6.82 -4.60 1.07
C ASP A 3 -5.45 -3.93 1.23
N ALA A 4 -4.40 -4.50 0.65
CA ALA A 4 -3.08 -3.90 0.65
C ALA A 4 -2.22 -4.47 -0.48
N ALA A 5 -1.20 -3.72 -0.89
CA ALA A 5 -0.24 -4.18 -1.87
C ALA A 5 1.14 -3.54 -1.65
N CYS A 6 2.22 -4.30 -1.86
CA CYS A 6 3.57 -3.74 -1.86
C CYS A 6 4.46 -4.42 -2.89
N ARG A 7 5.43 -3.66 -3.42
CA ARG A 7 6.48 -4.23 -4.24
C ARG A 7 7.44 -5.04 -3.39
N ILE A 8 8.04 -6.06 -4.01
CA ILE A 8 9.15 -6.80 -3.43
C ILE A 8 10.45 -6.24 -4.00
N ALA A 9 11.33 -5.71 -3.14
CA ALA A 9 12.58 -5.11 -3.59
C ALA A 9 13.45 -6.11 -4.37
N GLY A 10 13.97 -5.66 -5.51
CA GLY A 10 14.80 -6.47 -6.40
C GLY A 10 14.05 -7.61 -7.13
N LYS A 11 12.71 -7.64 -7.10
CA LYS A 11 11.90 -8.64 -7.81
C LYS A 11 10.89 -7.95 -8.74
N ASP A 12 10.58 -8.63 -9.83
CA ASP A 12 9.47 -8.27 -10.72
C ASP A 12 8.13 -8.82 -10.17
N GLU A 13 7.91 -8.65 -8.87
CA GLU A 13 6.76 -9.20 -8.15
C GLU A 13 6.15 -8.18 -7.17
N ILE A 14 4.83 -8.25 -7.02
CA ILE A 14 4.04 -7.47 -6.06
C ILE A 14 3.32 -8.45 -5.13
N TYR A 15 3.36 -8.18 -3.84
CA TYR A 15 2.44 -8.80 -2.90
C TYR A 15 1.08 -8.14 -2.98
N ILE A 16 0.03 -8.96 -3.06
CA ILE A 16 -1.37 -8.56 -2.96
C ILE A 16 -1.95 -9.23 -1.72
N PHE A 17 -2.63 -8.47 -0.87
CA PHE A 17 -3.30 -8.92 0.34
C PHE A 17 -4.81 -8.75 0.15
N ALA A 18 -5.59 -9.79 0.45
CA ALA A 18 -7.04 -9.78 0.36
C ALA A 18 -7.65 -10.73 1.41
N GLY A 19 -8.43 -10.15 2.32
CA GLY A 19 -8.89 -10.77 3.54
C GLY A 19 -7.76 -11.45 4.30
N ARG A 20 -7.92 -12.76 4.51
CA ARG A 20 -6.96 -13.60 5.25
C ARG A 20 -5.88 -14.22 4.37
N HIS A 21 -5.81 -13.84 3.10
CA HIS A 21 -4.90 -14.41 2.12
C HIS A 21 -3.97 -13.36 1.54
N TYR A 22 -2.85 -13.83 1.01
CA TYR A 22 -1.99 -13.06 0.13
C TYR A 22 -1.52 -13.90 -1.05
N GLY A 23 -1.08 -13.22 -2.10
CA GLY A 23 -0.45 -13.81 -3.27
C GLY A 23 0.70 -12.94 -3.75
N ARG A 24 1.60 -13.55 -4.52
CA ARG A 24 2.64 -12.84 -5.27
C ARG A 24 2.25 -12.80 -6.73
N VAL A 25 2.05 -11.61 -7.27
CA VAL A 25 1.78 -11.40 -8.69
C VAL A 25 3.09 -11.06 -9.38
N ARG A 26 3.45 -11.81 -10.41
CA ARG A 26 4.65 -11.58 -11.22
C ARG A 26 4.32 -10.77 -12.45
N PHE A 27 5.19 -9.82 -12.77
CA PHE A 27 5.10 -8.97 -13.94
C PHE A 27 6.22 -9.30 -14.92
N SER A 28 5.93 -9.08 -16.20
CA SER A 28 6.98 -9.01 -17.22
C SER A 28 7.78 -7.72 -16.98
N LYS A 29 9.09 -7.70 -17.24
CA LYS A 29 9.90 -6.47 -17.13
C LYS A 29 9.26 -5.33 -17.93
N GLY A 30 8.72 -4.32 -17.23
CA GLY A 30 8.03 -3.18 -17.83
C GLY A 30 6.71 -3.48 -18.55
N GLY A 31 6.17 -4.70 -18.41
CA GLY A 31 4.93 -5.14 -19.06
C GLY A 31 3.76 -5.35 -18.08
N PRO A 32 2.59 -5.79 -18.59
CA PRO A 32 1.46 -6.12 -17.73
C PRO A 32 1.77 -7.31 -16.81
N GLU A 33 0.87 -7.55 -15.85
CA GLU A 33 0.87 -8.78 -15.05
C GLU A 33 1.03 -9.99 -15.98
N HIS A 34 1.84 -10.95 -15.53
CA HIS A 34 2.06 -12.20 -16.24
C HIS A 34 1.31 -13.37 -15.61
N SER A 35 1.48 -13.57 -14.28
CA SER A 35 0.92 -14.74 -13.60
C SER A 35 1.02 -14.65 -12.07
N LEU A 36 0.27 -15.52 -11.38
CA LEU A 36 0.46 -15.78 -9.96
C LEU A 36 1.78 -16.54 -9.73
N ALA A 37 2.74 -15.93 -9.05
CA ALA A 37 4.01 -16.55 -8.67
C ALA A 37 3.85 -17.45 -7.44
N ALA A 38 2.97 -17.09 -6.51
CA ALA A 38 2.60 -17.89 -5.36
C ALA A 38 1.26 -17.44 -4.76
N GLY A 39 0.61 -18.34 -4.04
CA GLY A 39 -0.67 -18.10 -3.38
C GLY A 39 -1.87 -18.53 -4.25
N PRO A 40 -3.10 -18.16 -3.83
CA PRO A 40 -3.40 -17.52 -2.55
C PRO A 40 -3.01 -18.41 -1.36
N THR A 41 -2.31 -17.84 -0.40
CA THR A 41 -1.86 -18.53 0.82
C THR A 41 -2.43 -17.78 2.02
N LEU A 42 -2.85 -18.50 3.06
CA LEU A 42 -3.24 -17.87 4.32
C LEU A 42 -2.08 -17.02 4.87
N LEU A 43 -2.37 -15.80 5.29
CA LEU A 43 -1.39 -14.92 5.93
C LEU A 43 -0.67 -15.64 7.08
N SER A 44 -1.42 -16.43 7.85
CA SER A 44 -0.87 -17.16 8.99
C SER A 44 0.07 -18.31 8.66
N LYS A 45 0.14 -18.71 7.38
CA LYS A 45 1.03 -19.77 6.90
C LYS A 45 2.23 -19.24 6.14
N GLY A 46 2.09 -18.07 5.52
CA GLY A 46 3.12 -17.50 4.64
C GLY A 46 3.90 -16.32 5.22
N TRP A 47 3.51 -15.82 6.39
CA TRP A 47 4.21 -14.74 7.10
C TRP A 47 4.53 -15.17 8.54
N ASN A 48 5.75 -14.91 8.98
CA ASN A 48 6.26 -15.23 10.31
C ASN A 48 5.81 -14.21 11.36
N THR A 49 5.70 -12.93 11.00
CA THR A 49 5.35 -11.85 11.93
C THR A 49 3.85 -11.68 12.11
N LEU A 50 3.03 -11.84 11.05
CA LEU A 50 1.59 -11.60 11.10
C LEU A 50 0.85 -12.42 12.20
N PRO A 51 1.07 -13.75 12.34
CA PRO A 51 0.49 -14.52 13.44
C PRO A 51 0.90 -14.02 14.83
N LYS A 52 2.16 -13.63 14.98
CA LYS A 52 2.72 -13.16 16.27
C LYS A 52 2.12 -11.81 16.68
N MET A 53 1.70 -11.00 15.72
CA MET A 53 0.97 -9.75 15.96
C MET A 53 -0.53 -9.97 16.23
N GLY A 54 -1.03 -11.18 15.97
CA GLY A 54 -2.46 -11.46 15.93
C GLY A 54 -3.17 -10.73 14.78
N PHE A 55 -2.47 -10.49 13.66
CA PHE A 55 -3.04 -9.84 12.49
C PHE A 55 -3.75 -10.90 11.63
N GLY A 56 -5.06 -10.73 11.46
CA GLY A 56 -5.89 -11.63 10.65
C GLY A 56 -5.98 -11.22 9.18
N THR A 57 -5.79 -9.93 8.91
CA THR A 57 -5.74 -9.26 7.61
C THR A 57 -4.61 -8.22 7.64
N VAL A 58 -4.39 -7.51 6.53
CA VAL A 58 -3.47 -6.38 6.43
C VAL A 58 -4.22 -5.23 5.77
N ASP A 59 -4.32 -4.09 6.45
CA ASP A 59 -5.03 -2.91 5.94
C ASP A 59 -4.10 -2.03 5.12
N THR A 60 -2.80 -2.05 5.40
CA THR A 60 -1.81 -1.31 4.59
C THR A 60 -0.44 -1.92 4.78
N VAL A 61 0.33 -1.97 3.69
CA VAL A 61 1.77 -2.23 3.72
C VAL A 61 2.48 -1.17 2.88
N VAL A 62 3.52 -0.55 3.43
CA VAL A 62 4.27 0.51 2.74
C VAL A 62 5.77 0.40 3.06
N PRO A 63 6.66 0.64 2.08
CA PRO A 63 8.09 0.67 2.35
C PRO A 63 8.46 1.74 3.37
N VAL A 64 9.48 1.45 4.17
CA VAL A 64 10.08 2.42 5.06
C VAL A 64 11.03 3.30 4.23
N PRO A 65 10.90 4.63 4.26
CA PRO A 65 11.79 5.52 3.51
C PRO A 65 13.27 5.26 3.82
N GLY A 66 14.09 5.08 2.78
CA GLY A 66 15.53 4.84 2.89
C GLY A 66 15.94 3.40 3.28
N HIS A 67 15.00 2.46 3.33
CA HIS A 67 15.27 1.05 3.61
C HIS A 67 14.59 0.14 2.58
N ASP A 68 15.39 -0.50 1.73
CA ASP A 68 14.88 -1.32 0.61
C ASP A 68 14.20 -2.62 1.08
N ASP A 69 14.49 -3.06 2.29
CA ASP A 69 14.03 -4.34 2.86
C ASP A 69 13.07 -4.16 4.04
N GLN A 70 12.71 -2.93 4.42
CA GLN A 70 11.83 -2.70 5.56
C GLN A 70 10.45 -2.19 5.15
N LEU A 71 9.44 -2.70 5.83
CA LEU A 71 8.04 -2.38 5.60
C LEU A 71 7.39 -1.94 6.91
N TYR A 72 6.52 -0.94 6.83
CA TYR A 72 5.47 -0.76 7.82
C TYR A 72 4.26 -1.58 7.41
N VAL A 73 3.70 -2.35 8.34
CA VAL A 73 2.49 -3.14 8.15
C VAL A 73 1.45 -2.71 9.18
N PHE A 74 0.27 -2.32 8.73
CA PHE A 74 -0.84 -1.81 9.54
C PHE A 74 -2.01 -2.78 9.54
N PHE A 75 -2.67 -2.90 10.69
CA PHE A 75 -3.94 -3.60 10.86
C PHE A 75 -4.69 -3.05 12.07
N GLY A 76 -5.89 -2.54 11.84
CA GLY A 76 -6.65 -1.73 12.78
C GLY A 76 -5.78 -0.62 13.36
N GLY A 77 -5.95 -0.34 14.64
CA GLY A 77 -5.19 0.73 15.33
C GLY A 77 -3.73 0.38 15.66
N ARG A 78 -3.13 -0.61 15.00
CA ARG A 78 -1.78 -1.11 15.28
C ARG A 78 -0.93 -1.18 14.03
N TYR A 79 0.38 -1.09 14.23
CA TYR A 79 1.37 -1.29 13.17
C TYR A 79 2.61 -1.99 13.71
N ALA A 80 3.38 -2.60 12.81
CA ALA A 80 4.74 -3.04 13.09
C ALA A 80 5.69 -2.59 11.98
N LYS A 81 6.98 -2.55 12.31
CA LYS A 81 8.06 -2.42 11.34
C LYS A 81 8.71 -3.78 11.18
N ILE A 82 8.72 -4.29 9.96
CA ILE A 82 9.29 -5.60 9.64
C ILE A 82 10.40 -5.44 8.62
N LYS A 83 11.29 -6.42 8.58
CA LYS A 83 12.28 -6.64 7.54
C LYS A 83 11.81 -7.80 6.70
N LEU A 84 11.99 -7.73 5.39
CA LEU A 84 11.64 -8.78 4.43
C LEU A 84 12.87 -9.12 3.57
N GLU A 85 13.41 -10.32 3.75
CA GLU A 85 14.54 -10.82 2.97
C GLU A 85 14.20 -12.16 2.36
N ASN A 86 14.30 -12.29 1.03
CA ASN A 86 14.01 -13.54 0.32
C ASN A 86 12.65 -14.17 0.67
N TYR A 87 11.62 -13.33 0.84
CA TYR A 87 10.26 -13.69 1.27
C TYR A 87 10.09 -14.07 2.75
N ASP A 88 11.17 -14.10 3.53
CA ASP A 88 11.11 -14.29 4.97
C ASP A 88 11.03 -12.94 5.69
N ASP A 89 10.02 -12.79 6.54
CA ASP A 89 9.82 -11.61 7.36
C ASP A 89 10.28 -11.80 8.82
N SER A 90 10.82 -10.73 9.40
CA SER A 90 11.19 -10.66 10.80
C SER A 90 10.89 -9.26 11.35
N PHE A 91 10.72 -9.15 12.67
CA PHE A 91 10.46 -7.84 13.25
C PHE A 91 11.73 -6.97 13.28
N VAL A 92 11.59 -5.69 12.97
CA VAL A 92 12.61 -4.66 13.20
C VAL A 92 12.40 -3.99 14.57
N ASN A 93 11.17 -3.95 15.06
CA ASN A 93 10.81 -3.47 16.39
C ASN A 93 10.24 -4.60 17.27
N ASP A 94 9.87 -4.33 18.53
CA ASP A 94 9.34 -5.35 19.44
C ASP A 94 7.86 -5.73 19.16
N GLY A 95 7.54 -6.09 17.91
CA GLY A 95 6.20 -6.52 17.50
C GLY A 95 5.23 -5.39 17.13
N ALA A 96 3.93 -5.72 17.10
CA ALA A 96 2.89 -4.74 16.82
C ALA A 96 2.68 -3.78 18.01
N ARG A 97 2.59 -2.48 17.71
CA ARG A 97 2.31 -1.43 18.68
C ARG A 97 1.18 -0.51 18.20
N PRO A 98 0.48 0.20 19.10
CA PRO A 98 -0.57 1.14 18.71
C PRO A 98 -0.03 2.23 17.78
N ILE A 99 -0.79 2.61 16.76
CA ILE A 99 -0.46 3.74 15.87
C ILE A 99 -0.23 5.00 16.71
N ALA A 100 -1.10 5.23 17.70
CA ALA A 100 -1.01 6.38 18.59
C ALA A 100 0.29 6.47 19.41
N SER A 101 1.03 5.37 19.57
CA SER A 101 2.31 5.36 20.26
C SER A 101 3.50 5.72 19.36
N GLY A 102 3.36 5.51 18.04
CA GLY A 102 4.47 5.62 17.08
C GLY A 102 4.30 6.67 15.99
N TRP A 103 3.08 7.18 15.81
CA TRP A 103 2.72 8.14 14.76
C TRP A 103 1.83 9.24 15.34
N LYS A 104 2.44 10.20 16.05
CA LYS A 104 1.71 11.31 16.66
C LYS A 104 1.04 12.18 15.61
N SER A 105 1.68 12.31 14.44
CA SER A 105 1.12 13.08 13.33
C SER A 105 -0.11 12.43 12.69
N LEU A 106 -0.21 11.09 12.66
CA LEU A 106 -1.44 10.39 12.27
C LEU A 106 -2.57 10.65 13.28
N VAL A 107 -2.28 10.61 14.58
CA VAL A 107 -3.28 10.96 15.61
C VAL A 107 -3.73 12.41 15.48
N GLN A 108 -2.80 13.33 15.27
CA GLN A 108 -3.11 14.75 15.03
C GLN A 108 -3.97 14.94 13.77
N ALA A 109 -3.77 14.08 12.75
CA ALA A 109 -4.61 14.05 11.55
C ALA A 109 -5.98 13.41 11.77
N GLY A 110 -6.26 12.85 12.95
CA GLY A 110 -7.48 12.12 13.26
C GLY A 110 -7.51 10.69 12.73
N PHE A 111 -6.37 10.13 12.34
CA PHE A 111 -6.27 8.80 11.75
C PHE A 111 -5.96 7.79 12.86
N ASP A 112 -6.95 6.98 13.22
CA ASP A 112 -6.83 5.87 14.16
C ASP A 112 -6.43 4.55 13.49
N THR A 113 -6.49 4.52 12.17
CA THR A 113 -6.28 3.40 11.24
C THR A 113 -5.77 3.97 9.91
N VAL A 114 -5.26 3.11 9.03
CA VAL A 114 -4.72 3.50 7.71
C VAL A 114 -5.27 2.53 6.67
N ASP A 115 -5.89 3.07 5.63
CA ASP A 115 -6.46 2.27 4.53
C ASP A 115 -5.44 2.10 3.40
N ALA A 116 -4.63 3.12 3.13
CA ALA A 116 -3.53 3.00 2.19
C ALA A 116 -2.39 3.96 2.53
N ALA A 117 -1.19 3.67 2.04
CA ALA A 117 -0.06 4.60 2.13
C ALA A 117 0.92 4.43 0.96
N MET A 118 1.60 5.51 0.61
CA MET A 118 2.67 5.50 -0.38
C MET A 118 3.80 6.46 -0.01
N LEU A 119 4.99 6.17 -0.51
CA LEU A 119 6.08 7.15 -0.51
C LEU A 119 5.71 8.33 -1.41
N THR A 120 6.06 9.54 -1.00
CA THR A 120 5.84 10.75 -1.79
C THR A 120 6.94 10.86 -2.86
N PRO A 121 6.60 10.82 -4.16
CA PRO A 121 7.58 10.93 -5.24
C PRO A 121 8.40 12.21 -5.14
N GLY A 122 9.69 12.14 -5.46
CA GLY A 122 10.60 13.29 -5.40
C GLY A 122 11.02 13.72 -3.99
N THR A 123 10.67 12.95 -2.95
CA THR A 123 11.06 13.24 -1.56
C THR A 123 11.86 12.09 -0.95
N LYS A 124 12.65 12.41 0.07
CA LYS A 124 13.46 11.40 0.77
C LYS A 124 12.67 10.62 1.83
N ASN A 125 11.80 11.33 2.57
CA ASN A 125 11.17 10.81 3.79
C ASN A 125 9.66 11.06 3.86
N GLU A 126 9.04 11.72 2.87
CA GLU A 126 7.62 12.04 2.97
C GLU A 126 6.75 10.88 2.50
N MET A 127 5.60 10.72 3.13
CA MET A 127 4.65 9.64 2.86
C MET A 127 3.23 10.19 2.85
N TYR A 128 2.43 9.77 1.88
CA TYR A 128 0.98 9.95 1.92
C TYR A 128 0.33 8.79 2.66
N PHE A 129 -0.66 9.11 3.49
CA PHE A 129 -1.53 8.19 4.18
C PHE A 129 -2.98 8.54 3.83
N PHE A 130 -3.78 7.52 3.58
CA PHE A 130 -5.19 7.63 3.21
C PHE A 130 -6.05 6.95 4.28
N ARG A 131 -7.17 7.58 4.62
CA ARG A 131 -8.16 7.05 5.55
C ARG A 131 -9.55 7.59 5.22
N GLY A 132 -10.47 6.68 4.89
CA GLY A 132 -11.80 7.00 4.39
C GLY A 132 -11.69 7.96 3.21
N LEU A 133 -12.37 9.10 3.32
CA LEU A 133 -12.41 10.13 2.28
C LEU A 133 -11.26 11.15 2.36
N HIS A 134 -10.29 10.96 3.26
CA HIS A 134 -9.25 11.94 3.54
C HIS A 134 -7.85 11.37 3.33
N TYR A 135 -6.90 12.27 3.13
CA TYR A 135 -5.48 11.95 3.11
C TYR A 135 -4.67 12.99 3.89
N VAL A 136 -3.49 12.57 4.31
CA VAL A 136 -2.47 13.43 4.93
C VAL A 136 -1.08 13.02 4.44
N ARG A 137 -0.17 13.98 4.37
CA ARG A 137 1.23 13.77 4.07
C ARG A 137 2.09 14.10 5.27
N LEU A 138 2.97 13.18 5.60
CA LEU A 138 3.82 13.24 6.79
C LEU A 138 5.28 13.14 6.37
N ASP A 139 6.17 13.78 7.13
CA ASP A 139 7.60 13.48 7.10
C ASP A 139 7.87 12.35 8.10
N ASN A 140 8.24 11.17 7.60
CA ASN A 140 8.46 9.98 8.42
C ASN A 140 9.66 10.12 9.38
N SER A 141 10.64 10.98 9.07
CA SER A 141 11.83 11.15 9.91
C SER A 141 11.58 12.02 11.14
N THR A 142 10.66 12.98 11.01
CA THR A 142 10.32 13.91 12.09
C THR A 142 8.95 13.65 12.73
N ASP A 143 8.15 12.74 12.15
CA ASP A 143 6.75 12.49 12.53
C ASP A 143 5.94 13.79 12.57
N LYS A 144 6.03 14.57 11.48
CA LYS A 144 5.33 15.86 11.35
C LYS A 144 4.44 15.88 10.12
N ILE A 145 3.28 16.49 10.29
CA ILE A 145 2.36 16.82 9.20
C ILE A 145 3.03 17.83 8.25
N VAL A 146 3.10 17.51 6.96
CA VAL A 146 3.68 18.34 5.90
C VAL A 146 2.59 19.15 5.17
N ASN A 147 1.39 18.61 5.03
CA ASN A 147 0.22 19.32 4.48
C ASN A 147 -0.99 19.19 5.43
N LYS A 148 -1.95 20.11 5.33
CA LYS A 148 -3.23 19.92 6.03
C LYS A 148 -3.87 18.58 5.65
N VAL A 149 -4.58 17.95 6.59
CA VAL A 149 -5.52 16.88 6.26
C VAL A 149 -6.53 17.46 5.27
N ALA A 150 -6.76 16.76 4.17
CA ALA A 150 -7.64 17.23 3.10
C ALA A 150 -8.46 16.06 2.54
N PRO A 151 -9.65 16.34 1.97
CA PRO A 151 -10.40 15.35 1.23
C PRO A 151 -9.62 14.84 0.03
N ILE A 152 -9.73 13.54 -0.27
CA ILE A 152 -9.19 12.93 -1.51
C ILE A 152 -9.75 13.67 -2.73
N ALA A 153 -11.02 14.06 -2.68
CA ALA A 153 -11.70 14.83 -3.72
C ALA A 153 -11.02 16.16 -4.10
N GLU A 154 -10.25 16.76 -3.20
CA GLU A 154 -9.55 18.02 -3.42
C GLU A 154 -8.09 17.84 -3.84
N GLY A 155 -7.45 16.75 -3.40
CA GLY A 155 -6.00 16.56 -3.52
C GLY A 155 -5.56 15.49 -4.51
N TRP A 156 -6.48 14.65 -4.97
CA TRP A 156 -6.23 13.49 -5.82
C TRP A 156 -7.26 13.42 -6.96
N PRO A 157 -7.21 14.34 -7.94
CA PRO A 157 -8.14 14.37 -9.07
C PRO A 157 -8.20 13.07 -9.88
N SER A 158 -7.13 12.28 -9.98
CA SER A 158 -7.12 11.07 -10.80
C SER A 158 -7.90 9.89 -10.19
N PRO A 159 -7.83 9.58 -8.87
CA PRO A 159 -8.82 8.74 -8.21
C PRO A 159 -10.26 9.21 -8.43
N VAL A 160 -10.54 10.51 -8.30
CA VAL A 160 -11.89 11.07 -8.50
C VAL A 160 -12.37 10.86 -9.93
N GLN A 161 -11.49 11.11 -10.91
CA GLN A 161 -11.79 10.87 -12.33
C GLN A 161 -12.04 9.38 -12.62
N ALA A 162 -11.43 8.48 -11.85
CA ALA A 162 -11.71 7.05 -11.88
C ALA A 162 -12.98 6.65 -11.13
N GLY A 163 -13.69 7.59 -10.51
CA GLY A 163 -14.90 7.33 -9.72
C GLY A 163 -14.62 6.82 -8.31
N PHE A 164 -13.38 6.94 -7.81
CA PHE A 164 -13.00 6.50 -6.47
C PHE A 164 -13.08 7.67 -5.49
N ASP A 165 -13.72 7.42 -4.35
CA ASP A 165 -13.87 8.36 -3.23
C ASP A 165 -12.92 8.05 -2.06
N CYS A 166 -12.46 6.81 -1.96
CA CYS A 166 -11.40 6.33 -1.07
C CYS A 166 -10.32 5.52 -1.82
N VAL A 167 -9.27 5.13 -1.10
CA VAL A 167 -8.17 4.29 -1.61
C VAL A 167 -7.97 3.12 -0.66
N ASP A 168 -8.27 1.90 -1.13
CA ASP A 168 -8.09 0.67 -0.34
C ASP A 168 -6.66 0.15 -0.42
N ALA A 169 -5.99 0.36 -1.56
CA ALA A 169 -4.57 0.06 -1.69
C ALA A 169 -3.94 0.92 -2.79
N ILE A 170 -2.67 1.24 -2.62
CA ILE A 170 -1.89 1.93 -3.64
C ILE A 170 -0.49 1.32 -3.72
N VAL A 171 -0.04 0.96 -4.92
CA VAL A 171 1.27 0.34 -5.12
C VAL A 171 1.91 0.85 -6.41
N PRO A 172 3.22 1.19 -6.39
CA PRO A 172 3.90 1.58 -7.60
C PRO A 172 3.92 0.42 -8.61
N ASN A 173 3.54 0.67 -9.87
CA ASN A 173 3.65 -0.29 -10.97
C ASN A 173 5.12 -0.67 -11.22
N LEU A 174 5.47 -1.83 -11.75
CA LEU A 174 6.88 -2.21 -11.89
C LEU A 174 7.63 -1.56 -13.08
N SER A 175 6.99 -0.76 -13.93
CA SER A 175 7.69 -0.11 -15.07
C SER A 175 8.54 1.10 -14.67
N GLY A 176 8.38 1.62 -13.45
CA GLY A 176 9.23 2.69 -12.90
C GLY A 176 8.97 4.09 -13.48
N GLN A 177 7.84 4.29 -14.15
CA GLN A 177 7.46 5.56 -14.79
C GLN A 177 6.56 6.44 -13.91
N ASP A 178 6.77 6.38 -12.59
CA ASP A 178 5.91 7.02 -11.59
C ASP A 178 4.43 6.60 -11.69
N LEU A 179 4.19 5.39 -12.18
CA LEU A 179 2.85 4.83 -12.32
C LEU A 179 2.48 4.05 -11.06
N TYR A 180 1.22 4.14 -10.68
CA TYR A 180 0.66 3.49 -9.49
C TYR A 180 -0.64 2.79 -9.87
N TYR A 181 -0.82 1.58 -9.36
CA TYR A 181 -2.12 0.95 -9.27
C TYR A 181 -2.81 1.49 -8.02
N VAL A 182 -4.03 2.00 -8.19
CA VAL A 182 -4.91 2.45 -7.10
C VAL A 182 -6.13 1.55 -7.10
N PHE A 183 -6.42 0.93 -5.96
CA PHE A 183 -7.53 -0.01 -5.79
C PHE A 183 -8.65 0.64 -4.96
N ASN A 184 -9.89 0.38 -5.37
CA ASN A 184 -11.11 0.75 -4.66
C ASN A 184 -12.18 -0.30 -4.96
N GLY A 185 -12.65 -1.01 -3.94
CA GLY A 185 -13.62 -2.09 -4.05
C GLY A 185 -13.13 -3.23 -4.97
N ASP A 186 -13.93 -3.54 -5.99
CA ASP A 186 -13.61 -4.54 -7.01
C ASP A 186 -12.90 -3.94 -8.23
N GLN A 187 -12.51 -2.67 -8.17
CA GLN A 187 -11.89 -1.93 -9.27
C GLN A 187 -10.47 -1.47 -8.95
N PHE A 188 -9.73 -1.17 -10.01
CA PHE A 188 -8.47 -0.45 -9.93
C PHE A 188 -8.32 0.50 -11.11
N ALA A 189 -7.52 1.54 -10.91
CA ALA A 189 -7.08 2.46 -11.95
C ALA A 189 -5.54 2.56 -11.97
N VAL A 190 -4.99 2.98 -13.10
CA VAL A 190 -3.58 3.36 -13.19
C VAL A 190 -3.49 4.86 -13.21
N ILE A 191 -2.76 5.41 -12.26
CA ILE A 191 -2.46 6.84 -12.19
C ILE A 191 -0.96 7.05 -12.36
N LYS A 192 -0.57 8.25 -12.77
CA LYS A 192 0.82 8.72 -12.67
C LYS A 192 0.90 9.74 -11.56
N VAL A 193 1.92 9.68 -10.70
CA VAL A 193 2.18 10.71 -9.66
C VAL A 193 3.62 11.18 -9.78
N ASP A 194 3.83 12.34 -10.42
CA ASP A 194 5.19 12.84 -10.66
C ASP A 194 5.83 13.45 -9.41
N SER A 195 7.12 13.83 -9.48
CA SER A 195 7.85 14.48 -8.38
C SER A 195 7.32 15.87 -8.02
N SER A 196 6.49 16.49 -8.87
CA SER A 196 5.75 17.71 -8.51
C SER A 196 4.52 17.39 -7.64
N ARG A 197 4.21 16.10 -7.48
CA ARG A 197 3.08 15.53 -6.72
C ARG A 197 1.73 15.81 -7.38
N ARG A 198 1.73 16.02 -8.69
CA ARG A 198 0.51 16.06 -9.48
C ARG A 198 0.22 14.66 -9.96
N ASP A 199 -1.04 14.27 -9.83
CA ASP A 199 -1.53 12.99 -10.30
C ASP A 199 -2.36 13.14 -11.58
N THR A 200 -2.25 12.16 -12.47
CA THR A 200 -3.04 12.07 -13.70
C THR A 200 -3.56 10.67 -13.92
N LEU A 201 -4.80 10.56 -14.41
CA LEU A 201 -5.39 9.27 -14.75
C LEU A 201 -4.77 8.77 -16.05
N VAL A 202 -4.15 7.60 -16.01
CA VAL A 202 -3.47 6.98 -17.16
C VAL A 202 -4.36 5.94 -17.83
N SER A 203 -5.16 5.21 -17.06
CA SER A 203 -6.18 4.32 -17.60
C SER A 203 -7.49 4.45 -16.84
N PRO A 204 -8.64 4.35 -17.50
CA PRO A 204 -9.93 4.32 -16.82
C PRO A 204 -10.00 3.16 -15.82
N PRO A 205 -10.91 3.24 -14.82
CA PRO A 205 -11.12 2.16 -13.86
C PRO A 205 -11.51 0.89 -14.58
N LYS A 206 -10.96 -0.24 -14.12
CA LYS A 206 -11.27 -1.58 -14.60
C LYS A 206 -11.58 -2.47 -13.41
N THR A 207 -12.44 -3.45 -13.61
CA THR A 207 -12.63 -4.51 -12.61
C THR A 207 -11.33 -5.29 -12.46
N ILE A 208 -10.99 -5.64 -11.21
CA ILE A 208 -9.79 -6.41 -10.88
C ILE A 208 -9.84 -7.77 -11.58
N SER A 209 -10.96 -8.50 -11.49
CA SER A 209 -11.13 -9.82 -12.11
C SER A 209 -10.95 -9.82 -13.63
N SER A 210 -11.21 -8.70 -14.31
CA SER A 210 -11.05 -8.62 -15.77
C SER A 210 -9.62 -8.36 -16.22
N SER A 211 -8.73 -7.93 -15.31
CA SER A 211 -7.37 -7.48 -15.68
C SER A 211 -6.27 -8.20 -14.91
N TRP A 212 -6.57 -8.67 -13.70
CA TRP A 212 -5.65 -9.37 -12.81
C TRP A 212 -6.05 -10.84 -12.69
N GLN A 213 -5.68 -11.63 -13.70
CA GLN A 213 -6.05 -13.05 -13.77
C GLN A 213 -5.49 -13.85 -12.58
N ALA A 214 -4.34 -13.45 -12.02
CA ALA A 214 -3.79 -14.04 -10.81
C ALA A 214 -4.70 -13.87 -9.58
N LEU A 215 -5.64 -12.93 -9.61
CA LEU A 215 -6.51 -12.55 -8.49
C LEU A 215 -7.95 -13.06 -8.62
N GLU A 216 -8.38 -13.48 -9.82
CA GLU A 216 -9.79 -13.78 -10.18
C GLU A 216 -10.56 -14.67 -9.18
N LYS A 217 -9.87 -15.60 -8.51
CA LYS A 217 -10.51 -16.62 -7.66
C LYS A 217 -10.54 -16.28 -6.16
N TRP A 218 -9.95 -15.18 -5.74
CA TRP A 218 -9.75 -14.90 -4.30
C TRP A 218 -9.75 -13.42 -3.92
N VAL A 219 -9.97 -12.52 -4.89
CA VAL A 219 -10.10 -11.07 -4.72
C VAL A 219 -11.42 -10.58 -5.27
#